data_AF-T2SJK3-F1
#
_entry.id   AF-T2SJK3-F1
#
_cell.length_a   1.000
_cell.length_b   1.000
_cell.length_c   1.000
_cell.angle_alpha   90.00
_cell.angle_beta   90.00
_cell.angle_gamma   90.00
#
_symmetry.space_group_name_H-M   'P 1'
#
loop_
_entity.id
_entity.type
_entity.pdbx_description
1 polymer ?
#
loop_
_entity_poly.entity_id
_entity_poly.type
_entity_poly.pdbx_seq_one_letter_code
_entity_poly.pdbx_strand_id
1 'polypeptide(L)'
;MKEQQIIDFLKIRDYDIRKTQNARWIDQKCTPDVLSLVADCILEFTQYNIEKSFSIKDIWDSPYTNENVKMIFSKPDLNSDFSMHEYDKFFSQPIKLLAYSGILFETKTGNRNIYTIQNIELLEYLMQRETNALKFLILYVQKVLMDSGIYPLFDNFLQKQDTESFKQLKDGFTHFTINNTAINNATECFRIFTKIINPLAFYYGKKGTRKGFLSNTIITKDELNYNRINWRDIGKDKNITRQEYDLINSKRIANSNYLISKAKKVVKQYNDKFNHSLSEVKGENETVQATQIHHIFPVQDFPLIADYIENLIVLIPNQHFIYAHPNNQTRLIDKDFQYICLLAKTNTIFNDTQDVYDWKHYIFVLNMGLKTTIFSQVNNKWELLRAIDTFYFDFNKSKDPSWQYLLDKNDLRAFKLKF
;
A
#
# COMPACT_ATOMS: atom_id res chain seq x y z
N MET A 1 4.26 -4.62 10.84
CA MET A 1 3.23 -5.12 11.79
C MET A 1 2.76 -6.50 11.34
N LYS A 2 2.77 -7.47 12.24
CA LYS A 2 2.41 -8.87 11.97
C LYS A 2 0.89 -9.06 11.96
N GLU A 3 0.44 -10.10 11.26
CA GLU A 3 -0.97 -10.48 11.17
C GLU A 3 -1.62 -10.66 12.54
N GLN A 4 -0.93 -11.37 13.44
CA GLN A 4 -1.42 -11.67 14.78
C GLN A 4 -1.69 -10.39 15.58
N GLN A 5 -0.86 -9.35 15.42
CA GLN A 5 -1.06 -8.08 16.10
C GLN A 5 -2.35 -7.37 15.63
N ILE A 6 -2.70 -7.51 14.35
CA ILE A 6 -3.97 -6.99 13.81
C ILE A 6 -5.15 -7.76 14.41
N ILE A 7 -5.05 -9.09 14.44
CA ILE A 7 -6.08 -9.97 15.02
C ILE A 7 -6.30 -9.62 16.50
N ASP A 8 -5.22 -9.46 17.26
CA ASP A 8 -5.30 -9.15 18.68
C ASP A 8 -5.90 -7.77 18.92
N PHE A 9 -5.55 -6.77 18.11
CA PHE A 9 -6.21 -5.45 18.14
C PHE A 9 -7.72 -5.55 17.91
N LEU A 10 -8.14 -6.33 16.91
CA LEU A 10 -9.57 -6.51 16.57
C LEU A 10 -10.33 -7.28 17.65
N LYS A 11 -9.68 -8.17 18.42
CA LYS A 11 -10.33 -8.92 19.51
C LYS A 11 -10.72 -8.05 20.71
N ILE A 12 -10.12 -6.87 20.85
CA ILE A 12 -10.39 -5.96 21.98
C ILE A 12 -11.82 -5.39 21.93
N ARG A 13 -12.49 -5.46 20.77
CA ARG A 13 -13.82 -4.88 20.55
C ARG A 13 -14.85 -5.91 20.11
N ASP A 14 -16.09 -5.61 20.47
CA ASP A 14 -17.29 -6.28 19.96
C ASP A 14 -17.85 -5.44 18.81
N TYR A 15 -17.80 -5.99 17.60
CA TYR A 15 -18.30 -5.33 16.40
C TYR A 15 -19.68 -5.86 15.96
N ASP A 16 -20.46 -6.44 16.87
CA ASP A 16 -21.80 -6.91 16.57
C ASP A 16 -22.71 -5.75 16.10
N ILE A 17 -23.06 -5.77 14.81
CA ILE A 17 -23.91 -4.75 14.16
C ILE A 17 -25.31 -4.75 14.77
N ARG A 18 -25.80 -5.89 15.28
CA ARG A 18 -27.12 -5.99 15.94
C ARG A 18 -27.18 -5.13 17.21
N LYS A 19 -26.03 -4.97 17.88
CA LYS A 19 -25.89 -4.12 19.09
C LYS A 19 -25.59 -2.68 18.72
N THR A 20 -24.61 -2.46 17.86
CA THR A 20 -24.14 -1.10 17.53
C THR A 20 -25.08 -0.34 16.59
N GLN A 21 -25.90 -1.06 15.82
CA GLN A 21 -26.78 -0.57 14.76
C GLN A 21 -26.08 0.33 13.73
N ASN A 22 -24.74 0.27 13.66
CA ASN A 22 -23.95 1.19 12.88
C ASN A 22 -23.96 0.78 11.40
N ALA A 23 -24.62 1.57 10.57
CA ALA A 23 -24.68 1.40 9.12
C ALA A 23 -23.35 1.68 8.39
N ARG A 24 -22.39 2.32 9.06
CA ARG A 24 -21.16 2.89 8.47
C ARG A 24 -19.89 2.16 8.93
N TRP A 25 -20.02 0.90 9.35
CA TRP A 25 -18.87 0.04 9.67
C TRP A 25 -18.02 -0.29 8.43
N ILE A 26 -18.63 -0.31 7.24
CA ILE A 26 -17.97 -0.35 5.95
C ILE A 26 -18.90 0.23 4.88
N ASP A 27 -18.32 0.90 3.89
CA ASP A 27 -19.06 1.59 2.83
C ASP A 27 -18.41 1.41 1.45
N GLN A 28 -19.05 1.96 0.41
CA GLN A 28 -18.66 1.77 -0.99
C GLN A 28 -17.21 2.19 -1.33
N LYS A 29 -16.69 3.25 -0.69
CA LYS A 29 -15.35 3.80 -0.96
C LYS A 29 -14.26 3.16 -0.08
N CYS A 30 -14.61 2.20 0.79
CA CYS A 30 -13.65 1.46 1.61
C CYS A 30 -12.92 0.39 0.79
N THR A 31 -12.07 0.81 -0.14
CA THR A 31 -11.17 -0.07 -0.91
C THR A 31 -9.74 0.03 -0.38
N PRO A 32 -8.86 -0.95 -0.69
CA PRO A 32 -7.50 -0.96 -0.14
C PRO A 32 -6.67 0.28 -0.50
N ASP A 33 -6.72 0.71 -1.76
CA ASP A 33 -6.04 1.91 -2.27
C ASP A 33 -6.52 3.19 -1.57
N VAL A 34 -7.84 3.35 -1.43
CA VAL A 34 -8.42 4.53 -0.78
C VAL A 34 -8.13 4.53 0.72
N LEU A 35 -8.21 3.37 1.39
CA LEU A 35 -7.90 3.28 2.82
C LEU A 35 -6.44 3.61 3.11
N SER A 36 -5.51 3.11 2.27
CA SER A 36 -4.08 3.42 2.36
C SER A 36 -3.82 4.93 2.18
N LEU A 37 -4.44 5.55 1.17
CA LEU A 37 -4.35 6.98 0.91
C LEU A 37 -4.92 7.83 2.05
N VAL A 38 -6.11 7.48 2.56
CA VAL A 38 -6.74 8.25 3.65
C VAL A 38 -5.89 8.15 4.93
N ALA A 39 -5.30 6.99 5.21
CA ALA A 39 -4.35 6.85 6.31
C ALA A 39 -3.14 7.77 6.14
N ASP A 40 -2.60 7.88 4.92
CA ASP A 40 -1.52 8.80 4.57
C ASP A 40 -1.90 10.26 4.82
N CYS A 41 -3.05 10.70 4.30
CA CYS A 41 -3.56 12.05 4.49
C CYS A 41 -3.78 12.41 5.97
N ILE A 42 -4.27 11.47 6.79
CA ILE A 42 -4.42 11.68 8.23
C ILE A 42 -3.06 11.85 8.91
N LEU A 43 -2.10 10.98 8.62
CA LEU A 43 -0.76 11.04 9.21
C LEU A 43 -0.05 12.34 8.84
N GLU A 44 -0.16 12.77 7.58
CA GLU A 44 0.40 14.05 7.12
C GLU A 44 -0.31 15.25 7.75
N PHE A 45 -1.64 15.24 7.84
CA PHE A 45 -2.35 16.34 8.50
C PHE A 45 -1.97 16.46 9.98
N THR A 46 -1.95 15.32 10.68
CA THR A 46 -1.67 15.26 12.12
C THR A 46 -0.19 15.41 12.44
N GLN A 47 0.70 15.29 11.44
CA GLN A 47 2.15 15.24 11.64
C GLN A 47 2.54 14.16 12.66
N TYR A 48 1.88 12.99 12.58
CA TYR A 48 2.09 11.85 13.49
C TYR A 48 1.79 12.14 14.97
N ASN A 49 1.17 13.29 15.29
CA ASN A 49 0.76 13.62 16.65
C ASN A 49 -0.62 13.02 16.96
N ILE A 50 -0.67 12.04 17.87
CA ILE A 50 -1.90 11.34 18.26
C ILE A 50 -2.92 12.23 18.99
N GLU A 51 -2.45 13.30 19.63
CA GLU A 51 -3.30 14.25 20.36
C GLU A 51 -3.97 15.26 19.42
N LYS A 52 -3.45 15.43 18.20
CA LYS A 52 -3.99 16.37 17.23
C LYS A 52 -5.32 15.86 16.68
N SER A 53 -6.39 16.53 17.08
CA SER A 53 -7.73 16.26 16.57
C SER A 53 -7.95 16.87 15.19
N PHE A 54 -8.87 16.27 14.43
CA PHE A 54 -9.23 16.73 13.09
C PHE A 54 -10.69 16.40 12.76
N SER A 55 -11.29 17.19 11.88
CA SER A 55 -12.52 16.84 11.18
C SER A 55 -12.21 16.30 9.78
N ILE A 56 -13.20 15.67 9.13
CA ILE A 56 -13.06 15.25 7.72
C ILE A 56 -12.71 16.43 6.82
N LYS A 57 -13.28 17.61 7.10
CA LYS A 57 -13.01 18.84 6.35
C LYS A 57 -11.54 19.27 6.47
N ASP A 58 -10.93 19.12 7.64
CA ASP A 58 -9.54 19.51 7.84
C ASP A 58 -8.57 18.64 7.02
N ILE A 59 -8.85 17.34 6.91
CA ILE A 59 -8.10 16.43 6.02
C ILE A 59 -8.28 16.86 4.56
N TRP A 60 -9.53 17.08 4.15
CA TRP A 60 -9.88 17.49 2.80
C TRP A 60 -9.19 18.78 2.36
N ASP A 61 -9.24 19.82 3.21
CA ASP A 61 -8.70 21.14 2.91
C ASP A 61 -7.16 21.21 3.04
N SER A 62 -6.51 20.13 3.51
CA SER A 62 -5.06 20.12 3.71
C SER A 62 -4.28 20.28 2.39
N PRO A 63 -3.19 21.06 2.36
CA PRO A 63 -2.36 21.23 1.16
C PRO A 63 -1.88 19.90 0.58
N TYR A 64 -1.43 18.99 1.44
CA TYR A 64 -0.97 17.66 1.06
C TYR A 64 -2.05 16.85 0.33
N THR A 65 -3.28 16.88 0.84
CA THR A 65 -4.41 16.17 0.22
C THR A 65 -4.79 16.81 -1.12
N ASN A 66 -4.80 18.14 -1.18
CA ASN A 66 -5.11 18.86 -2.41
C ASN A 66 -4.12 18.55 -3.54
N GLU A 67 -2.83 18.46 -3.23
CA GLU A 67 -1.77 18.15 -4.18
C GLU A 67 -1.84 16.69 -4.68
N ASN A 68 -2.04 15.74 -3.76
CA ASN A 68 -1.92 14.32 -4.09
C ASN A 68 -3.25 13.69 -4.53
N VAL A 69 -4.40 14.10 -3.99
CA VAL A 69 -5.67 13.37 -4.17
C VAL A 69 -6.48 13.89 -5.35
N LYS A 70 -6.56 15.22 -5.52
CA LYS A 70 -7.44 15.83 -6.53
C LYS A 70 -7.13 15.31 -7.92
N MET A 71 -5.86 15.29 -8.33
CA MET A 71 -5.51 14.85 -9.68
C MET A 71 -5.74 13.33 -9.88
N ILE A 72 -5.44 12.50 -8.88
CA ILE A 72 -5.54 11.05 -8.99
C ILE A 72 -7.00 10.58 -9.04
N PHE A 73 -7.86 11.14 -8.18
CA PHE A 73 -9.21 10.63 -7.95
C PHE A 73 -10.33 11.52 -8.50
N SER A 74 -10.02 12.68 -9.10
CA SER A 74 -11.00 13.45 -9.88
C SER A 74 -11.56 12.61 -11.00
N LYS A 75 -12.89 12.61 -11.16
CA LYS A 75 -13.50 12.22 -12.43
C LYS A 75 -13.31 13.36 -13.44
N PRO A 76 -13.10 13.05 -14.74
CA PRO A 76 -12.98 14.05 -15.80
C PRO A 76 -14.14 15.04 -15.89
N ASP A 77 -15.38 14.56 -15.67
CA ASP A 77 -16.58 15.23 -16.16
C ASP A 77 -17.55 15.73 -15.07
N LEU A 78 -17.10 15.97 -13.85
CA LEU A 78 -18.01 16.46 -12.82
C LEU A 78 -17.89 17.97 -12.67
N ASN A 79 -18.91 18.67 -13.19
CA ASN A 79 -19.27 20.02 -12.75
C ASN A 79 -19.14 20.12 -11.23
N SER A 80 -18.58 21.24 -10.76
CA SER A 80 -18.05 21.49 -9.40
C SER A 80 -18.86 20.87 -8.25
N ASP A 81 -20.18 20.89 -8.33
CA ASP A 81 -21.06 20.54 -7.23
C ASP A 81 -21.26 19.02 -7.06
N PHE A 82 -21.28 18.24 -8.15
CA PHE A 82 -21.34 16.78 -8.08
C PHE A 82 -20.02 16.18 -7.61
N SER A 83 -18.92 16.88 -7.89
CA SER A 83 -17.59 16.49 -7.43
C SER A 83 -17.52 16.53 -5.90
N MET A 84 -18.02 17.59 -5.25
CA MET A 84 -17.93 17.77 -3.80
C MET A 84 -18.62 16.62 -3.04
N HIS A 85 -19.81 16.19 -3.44
CA HIS A 85 -20.50 15.09 -2.77
C HIS A 85 -19.84 13.71 -2.95
N GLU A 86 -19.18 13.48 -4.08
CA GLU A 86 -18.42 12.24 -4.29
C GLU A 86 -17.10 12.25 -3.52
N TYR A 87 -16.48 13.42 -3.37
CA TYR A 87 -15.29 13.65 -2.55
C TYR A 87 -15.56 13.60 -1.05
N ASP A 88 -16.69 14.13 -0.60
CA ASP A 88 -17.13 14.01 0.79
C ASP A 88 -17.23 12.53 1.18
N LYS A 89 -17.80 11.70 0.31
CA LYS A 89 -17.88 10.24 0.50
C LYS A 89 -16.51 9.58 0.47
N PHE A 90 -15.59 10.08 -0.34
CA PHE A 90 -14.25 9.53 -0.50
C PHE A 90 -13.45 9.54 0.81
N PHE A 91 -13.50 10.63 1.58
CA PHE A 91 -12.84 10.71 2.89
C PHE A 91 -13.73 10.22 4.03
N SER A 92 -15.01 10.58 4.04
CA SER A 92 -15.89 10.26 5.17
C SER A 92 -16.04 8.75 5.38
N GLN A 93 -16.19 7.96 4.32
CA GLN A 93 -16.44 6.52 4.43
C GLN A 93 -15.24 5.76 5.02
N PRO A 94 -14.01 5.89 4.51
CA PRO A 94 -12.83 5.27 5.13
C PRO A 94 -12.56 5.80 6.54
N ILE A 95 -12.73 7.09 6.81
CA ILE A 95 -12.53 7.65 8.17
C ILE A 95 -13.54 7.04 9.16
N LYS A 96 -14.80 6.87 8.75
CA LYS A 96 -15.82 6.19 9.57
C LYS A 96 -15.49 4.73 9.84
N LEU A 97 -14.98 4.01 8.84
CA LEU A 97 -14.48 2.64 9.04
C LEU A 97 -13.31 2.61 10.03
N LEU A 98 -12.34 3.52 9.89
CA LEU A 98 -11.20 3.62 10.79
C LEU A 98 -11.64 3.94 12.23
N ALA A 99 -12.64 4.80 12.40
CA ALA A 99 -13.25 5.09 13.70
C ALA A 99 -13.99 3.88 14.28
N TYR A 100 -14.82 3.21 13.48
CA TYR A 100 -15.55 2.02 13.93
C TYR A 100 -14.61 0.88 14.31
N SER A 101 -13.55 0.65 13.54
CA SER A 101 -12.50 -0.32 13.86
C SER A 101 -11.73 0.04 15.14
N GLY A 102 -11.77 1.30 15.55
CA GLY A 102 -11.09 1.84 16.72
C GLY A 102 -9.63 2.23 16.50
N ILE A 103 -9.20 2.37 15.24
CA ILE A 103 -7.92 2.97 14.87
C ILE A 103 -7.98 4.48 15.13
N LEU A 104 -9.15 5.08 14.89
CA LEU A 104 -9.48 6.44 15.30
C LEU A 104 -10.50 6.40 16.44
N PHE A 105 -10.49 7.44 17.26
CA PHE A 105 -11.59 7.74 18.16
C PHE A 105 -12.46 8.82 17.52
N GLU A 106 -13.78 8.65 17.55
CA GLU A 106 -14.73 9.64 17.08
C GLU A 106 -15.48 10.23 18.27
N THR A 107 -15.53 11.57 18.33
CA THR A 107 -16.41 12.31 19.23
C THR A 107 -17.23 13.33 18.45
N LYS A 108 -18.36 13.75 19.02
CA LYS A 108 -19.24 14.73 18.41
C LYS A 108 -19.12 16.07 19.15
N THR A 109 -18.74 17.11 18.42
CA THR A 109 -18.67 18.49 18.93
C THR A 109 -19.67 19.34 18.14
N GLY A 110 -20.83 19.60 18.75
CA GLY A 110 -21.97 20.22 18.07
C GLY A 110 -22.46 19.36 16.90
N ASN A 111 -22.46 19.91 15.69
CA ASN A 111 -22.86 19.21 14.46
C ASN A 111 -21.71 18.52 13.72
N ARG A 112 -20.48 18.57 14.26
CA ARG A 112 -19.28 18.03 13.60
C ARG A 112 -18.77 16.81 14.32
N ASN A 113 -18.32 15.82 13.54
CA ASN A 113 -17.55 14.70 14.06
C ASN A 113 -16.07 15.08 14.06
N ILE A 114 -15.44 14.91 15.21
CA ILE A 114 -14.03 15.16 15.46
C ILE A 114 -13.36 13.82 15.73
N TYR A 115 -12.18 13.63 15.15
CA TYR A 115 -11.43 12.40 15.23
C TYR A 115 -10.05 12.64 15.85
N THR A 116 -9.55 11.65 16.57
CA THR A 116 -8.15 11.57 17.04
C THR A 116 -7.58 10.19 16.76
N ILE A 117 -6.26 10.08 16.65
CA ILE A 117 -5.61 8.79 16.40
C ILE A 117 -5.56 8.00 17.72
N GLN A 118 -6.05 6.76 17.69
CA GLN A 118 -5.97 5.83 18.82
C GLN A 118 -4.91 4.75 18.62
N ASN A 119 -4.68 4.35 17.38
CA ASN A 119 -3.65 3.36 17.05
C ASN A 119 -2.82 3.85 15.86
N ILE A 120 -1.71 4.54 16.17
CA ILE A 120 -0.81 5.08 15.16
C ILE A 120 -0.08 3.97 14.39
N GLU A 121 0.27 2.87 15.05
CA GLU A 121 0.98 1.75 14.43
C GLU A 121 0.16 1.10 13.30
N LEU A 122 -1.14 0.87 13.54
CA LEU A 122 -2.04 0.38 12.50
C LEU A 122 -2.24 1.42 11.40
N LEU A 123 -2.38 2.70 11.74
CA LEU A 123 -2.56 3.75 10.74
C LEU A 123 -1.33 3.87 9.81
N GLU A 124 -0.12 3.82 10.38
CA GLU A 124 1.13 3.74 9.63
C GLU A 124 1.19 2.47 8.77
N TYR A 125 0.81 1.32 9.33
CA TYR A 125 0.77 0.05 8.61
C TYR A 125 -0.13 0.11 7.36
N LEU A 126 -1.32 0.72 7.46
CA LEU A 126 -2.25 0.90 6.35
C LEU A 126 -1.70 1.85 5.27
N MET A 127 -1.06 2.94 5.68
CA MET A 127 -0.46 3.93 4.78
C MET A 127 0.63 3.30 3.90
N GLN A 128 1.44 2.39 4.45
CA GLN A 128 2.61 1.84 3.77
C GLN A 128 2.29 1.20 2.42
N ARG A 129 1.27 0.32 2.35
CA ARG A 129 0.92 -0.41 1.12
C ARG A 129 -0.56 -0.72 1.03
N GLU A 130 -1.06 -0.76 -0.19
CA GLU A 130 -2.44 -1.22 -0.47
C GLU A 130 -2.66 -2.67 -0.03
N THR A 131 -1.63 -3.52 -0.09
CA THR A 131 -1.70 -4.91 0.40
C THR A 131 -1.90 -4.99 1.91
N ASN A 132 -1.33 -4.05 2.67
CA ASN A 132 -1.51 -3.96 4.11
C ASN A 132 -2.95 -3.54 4.43
N ALA A 133 -3.47 -2.54 3.71
CA ALA A 133 -4.86 -2.12 3.81
C ALA A 133 -5.84 -3.24 3.44
N LEU A 134 -5.55 -4.01 2.39
CA LEU A 134 -6.36 -5.18 2.00
C LEU A 134 -6.35 -6.25 3.10
N LYS A 135 -5.17 -6.57 3.65
CA LYS A 135 -5.03 -7.55 4.73
C LYS A 135 -5.84 -7.14 5.96
N PHE A 136 -5.73 -5.88 6.37
CA PHE A 136 -6.53 -5.34 7.46
C PHE A 136 -8.03 -5.44 7.16
N LEU A 137 -8.48 -5.00 5.98
CA LEU A 137 -9.90 -5.06 5.59
C LEU A 137 -10.45 -6.48 5.64
N ILE A 138 -9.69 -7.49 5.18
CA ILE A 138 -10.10 -8.90 5.24
C ILE A 138 -10.33 -9.33 6.69
N LEU A 139 -9.34 -9.11 7.57
CA LEU A 139 -9.41 -9.52 8.97
C LEU A 139 -10.51 -8.78 9.73
N TYR A 140 -10.63 -7.47 9.50
CA TYR A 140 -11.66 -6.62 10.10
C TYR A 140 -13.06 -7.07 9.66
N VAL A 141 -13.28 -7.26 8.36
CA VAL A 141 -14.58 -7.72 7.83
C VAL A 141 -14.94 -9.09 8.40
N GLN A 142 -14.00 -10.05 8.42
CA GLN A 142 -14.26 -11.36 9.02
C GLN A 142 -14.70 -11.24 10.47
N LYS A 143 -13.99 -10.43 11.27
CA LYS A 143 -14.33 -10.20 12.68
C LYS A 143 -15.73 -9.61 12.83
N VAL A 144 -16.08 -8.57 12.07
CA VAL A 144 -17.40 -7.94 12.13
C VAL A 144 -18.51 -8.94 11.79
N LEU A 145 -18.32 -9.75 10.73
CA LEU A 145 -19.30 -10.75 10.31
C LEU A 145 -19.46 -11.87 11.35
N MET A 146 -18.37 -12.26 12.02
CA MET A 146 -18.39 -13.26 13.10
C MET A 146 -19.12 -12.74 14.33
N ASP A 147 -18.76 -11.55 14.83
CA ASP A 147 -19.42 -10.94 15.99
C ASP A 147 -20.91 -10.71 15.75
N SER A 148 -21.26 -10.34 14.51
CA SER A 148 -22.64 -10.12 14.08
C SER A 148 -23.44 -11.41 13.84
N GLY A 149 -22.79 -12.58 13.92
CA GLY A 149 -23.43 -13.89 13.71
C GLY A 149 -23.87 -14.17 12.26
N ILE A 150 -23.40 -13.39 11.28
CA ILE A 150 -23.79 -13.53 9.86
C ILE A 150 -22.73 -14.24 9.00
N TYR A 151 -21.53 -14.48 9.55
CA TYR A 151 -20.47 -15.20 8.84
C TYR A 151 -20.89 -16.55 8.22
N PRO A 152 -21.78 -17.38 8.82
CA PRO A 152 -22.21 -18.63 8.21
C PRO A 152 -22.81 -18.50 6.80
N LEU A 153 -23.45 -17.37 6.48
CA LEU A 153 -23.95 -17.12 5.11
C LEU A 153 -22.81 -16.96 4.11
N PHE A 154 -21.74 -16.28 4.52
CA PHE A 154 -20.54 -16.07 3.70
C PHE A 154 -19.78 -17.38 3.52
N ASP A 155 -19.60 -18.15 4.60
CA ASP A 155 -18.93 -19.45 4.57
C ASP A 155 -19.65 -20.44 3.63
N ASN A 156 -20.99 -20.54 3.72
CA ASN A 156 -21.78 -21.39 2.81
C ASN A 156 -21.55 -21.04 1.33
N PHE A 157 -21.49 -19.76 0.97
CA PHE A 157 -21.18 -19.35 -0.40
C PHE A 157 -19.72 -19.65 -0.79
N LEU A 158 -18.75 -19.36 0.10
CA LEU A 158 -17.33 -19.60 -0.15
C LEU A 158 -17.02 -21.09 -0.37
N GLN A 159 -17.81 -21.99 0.22
CA GLN A 159 -17.75 -23.44 0.02
C GLN A 159 -18.44 -23.88 -1.28
N LYS A 160 -19.70 -23.49 -1.53
CA LYS A 160 -20.51 -23.99 -2.65
C LYS A 160 -20.22 -23.36 -4.01
N GLN A 161 -19.99 -22.05 -4.05
CA GLN A 161 -19.57 -21.31 -5.25
C GLN A 161 -20.52 -21.43 -6.47
N ASP A 162 -21.83 -21.53 -6.21
CA ASP A 162 -22.90 -21.64 -7.21
C ASP A 162 -23.89 -20.45 -7.14
N THR A 163 -24.79 -20.37 -8.13
CA THR A 163 -25.77 -19.27 -8.25
C THR A 163 -26.72 -19.21 -7.06
N GLU A 164 -27.13 -20.36 -6.53
CA GLU A 164 -28.11 -20.44 -5.45
C GLU A 164 -27.52 -19.98 -4.12
N SER A 165 -26.33 -20.47 -3.76
CA SER A 165 -25.60 -20.01 -2.56
C SER A 165 -25.23 -18.53 -2.63
N PHE A 166 -24.91 -18.00 -3.83
CA PHE A 166 -24.69 -16.56 -4.02
C PHE A 166 -25.97 -15.75 -3.78
N LYS A 167 -27.11 -16.22 -4.30
CA LYS A 167 -28.42 -15.59 -4.08
C LYS A 167 -28.77 -15.60 -2.59
N GLN A 168 -28.62 -16.73 -1.91
CA GLN A 168 -28.86 -16.86 -0.46
C GLN A 168 -27.99 -15.89 0.36
N LEU A 169 -26.69 -15.80 0.04
CA LEU A 169 -25.79 -14.85 0.69
C LEU A 169 -26.26 -13.40 0.47
N LYS A 170 -26.55 -13.03 -0.78
CA LYS A 170 -26.94 -11.67 -1.14
C LYS A 170 -28.27 -11.27 -0.48
N ASP A 171 -29.26 -12.15 -0.50
CA ASP A 171 -30.57 -11.92 0.11
C ASP A 171 -30.44 -11.85 1.63
N GLY A 172 -29.73 -12.81 2.24
CA GLY A 172 -29.53 -12.85 3.68
C GLY A 172 -28.75 -11.64 4.23
N PHE A 173 -27.70 -11.21 3.54
CA PHE A 173 -26.98 -9.98 3.89
C PHE A 173 -27.86 -8.74 3.80
N THR A 174 -28.72 -8.67 2.77
CA THR A 174 -29.64 -7.54 2.58
C THR A 174 -30.67 -7.48 3.72
N HIS A 175 -31.30 -8.61 4.06
CA HIS A 175 -32.23 -8.69 5.18
C HIS A 175 -31.55 -8.34 6.51
N PHE A 176 -30.36 -8.88 6.77
CA PHE A 176 -29.60 -8.56 7.97
C PHE A 176 -29.32 -7.07 8.08
N THR A 177 -28.87 -6.43 7.01
CA THR A 177 -28.51 -5.01 7.00
C THR A 177 -29.74 -4.13 7.26
N ILE A 178 -30.86 -4.41 6.59
CA ILE A 178 -32.11 -3.64 6.74
C ILE A 178 -32.69 -3.81 8.15
N ASN A 179 -32.62 -5.00 8.73
CA ASN A 179 -33.21 -5.27 10.04
C ASN A 179 -32.38 -4.70 11.21
N ASN A 180 -31.08 -4.45 11.02
CA ASN A 180 -30.17 -4.11 12.11
C ASN A 180 -29.51 -2.73 11.97
N THR A 181 -29.76 -1.99 10.88
CA THR A 181 -29.13 -0.67 10.66
C THR A 181 -30.14 0.34 10.10
N ALA A 182 -29.73 1.60 10.02
CA ALA A 182 -30.55 2.66 9.40
C ALA A 182 -30.64 2.57 7.86
N ILE A 183 -29.94 1.63 7.20
CA ILE A 183 -30.02 1.46 5.75
C ILE A 183 -31.33 0.77 5.41
N ASN A 184 -32.16 1.42 4.60
CA ASN A 184 -33.51 0.94 4.25
C ASN A 184 -33.69 0.64 2.75
N ASN A 185 -32.64 0.72 1.93
CA ASN A 185 -32.72 0.47 0.50
C ASN A 185 -31.70 -0.58 0.03
N ALA A 186 -32.14 -1.51 -0.80
CA ALA A 186 -31.32 -2.63 -1.28
C ALA A 186 -30.14 -2.17 -2.16
N THR A 187 -30.27 -1.04 -2.85
CA THR A 187 -29.22 -0.50 -3.73
C THR A 187 -27.95 -0.13 -2.96
N GLU A 188 -28.11 0.53 -1.80
CA GLU A 188 -26.99 0.86 -0.90
C GLU A 188 -26.38 -0.43 -0.32
N CYS A 189 -27.21 -1.38 0.13
CA CYS A 189 -26.74 -2.69 0.60
C CYS A 189 -25.86 -3.39 -0.44
N PHE A 190 -26.24 -3.40 -1.72
CA PHE A 190 -25.47 -4.08 -2.77
C PHE A 190 -24.12 -3.42 -3.07
N ARG A 191 -24.03 -2.10 -2.94
CA ARG A 191 -22.77 -1.37 -3.11
C ARG A 191 -21.78 -1.70 -1.99
N ILE A 192 -22.28 -1.80 -0.76
CA ILE A 192 -21.50 -2.20 0.42
C ILE A 192 -21.10 -3.68 0.32
N PHE A 193 -22.06 -4.55 -0.04
CA PHE A 193 -21.86 -6.00 -0.17
C PHE A 193 -20.64 -6.35 -1.03
N THR A 194 -20.45 -5.65 -2.15
CA THR A 194 -19.30 -5.88 -3.05
C THR A 194 -17.96 -5.65 -2.34
N LYS A 195 -17.89 -4.66 -1.43
CA LYS A 195 -16.68 -4.32 -0.67
C LYS A 195 -16.40 -5.28 0.48
N ILE A 196 -17.34 -6.15 0.79
CA ILE A 196 -17.23 -7.21 1.78
C ILE A 196 -16.86 -8.53 1.09
N ILE A 197 -17.69 -8.97 0.13
CA ILE A 197 -17.53 -10.30 -0.45
C ILE A 197 -16.31 -10.42 -1.36
N ASN A 198 -15.94 -9.39 -2.12
CA ASN A 198 -14.84 -9.50 -3.08
C ASN A 198 -13.47 -9.60 -2.39
N PRO A 199 -13.15 -8.82 -1.34
CA PRO A 199 -11.92 -9.05 -0.56
C PRO A 199 -11.83 -10.46 0.04
N LEU A 200 -12.94 -10.99 0.58
CA LEU A 200 -12.99 -12.35 1.10
C LEU A 200 -12.80 -13.40 -0.01
N ALA A 201 -13.48 -13.22 -1.14
CA ALA A 201 -13.35 -14.11 -2.29
C ALA A 201 -11.92 -14.13 -2.84
N PHE A 202 -11.27 -12.97 -2.96
CA PHE A 202 -9.85 -12.88 -3.34
C PHE A 202 -8.97 -13.66 -2.37
N TYR A 203 -9.15 -13.46 -1.06
CA TYR A 203 -8.37 -14.12 -0.02
C TYR A 203 -8.45 -15.66 -0.13
N TYR A 204 -9.64 -16.20 -0.40
CA TYR A 204 -9.87 -17.64 -0.53
C TYR A 204 -9.70 -18.21 -1.95
N GLY A 205 -9.31 -17.39 -2.93
CA GLY A 205 -9.20 -17.82 -4.34
C GLY A 205 -10.54 -18.24 -4.96
N LYS A 206 -11.61 -17.51 -4.63
CA LYS A 206 -13.00 -17.82 -4.95
C LYS A 206 -13.63 -16.82 -5.92
N LYS A 207 -14.77 -17.20 -6.49
CA LYS A 207 -15.70 -16.30 -7.18
C LYS A 207 -16.32 -15.33 -6.16
N GLY A 208 -16.66 -14.14 -6.62
CA GLY A 208 -17.33 -13.10 -5.84
C GLY A 208 -18.46 -12.49 -6.66
N THR A 209 -18.59 -11.15 -6.64
CA THR A 209 -19.61 -10.43 -7.38
C THR A 209 -19.01 -9.47 -8.43
N ARG A 210 -19.60 -9.47 -9.62
CA ARG A 210 -19.36 -8.48 -10.68
C ARG A 210 -20.70 -7.93 -11.15
N LYS A 211 -20.86 -6.60 -11.11
CA LYS A 211 -22.11 -5.92 -11.49
C LYS A 211 -23.36 -6.46 -10.76
N GLY A 212 -23.19 -6.98 -9.54
CA GLY A 212 -24.28 -7.52 -8.74
C GLY A 212 -24.65 -8.99 -9.02
N PHE A 213 -23.91 -9.66 -9.91
CA PHE A 213 -24.06 -11.07 -10.25
C PHE A 213 -22.83 -11.87 -9.83
N LEU A 214 -23.01 -13.19 -9.66
CA LEU A 214 -21.91 -14.11 -9.41
C LEU A 214 -20.85 -13.98 -10.52
N SER A 215 -19.58 -13.87 -10.14
CA SER A 215 -18.49 -13.75 -11.08
C SER A 215 -18.21 -15.07 -11.80
N ASN A 216 -17.98 -15.02 -13.12
CA ASN A 216 -17.67 -16.23 -13.90
C ASN A 216 -16.29 -16.83 -13.57
N THR A 217 -15.37 -16.00 -13.06
CA THR A 217 -14.01 -16.38 -12.66
C THR A 217 -13.72 -15.91 -11.24
N ILE A 218 -12.61 -16.37 -10.66
CA ILE A 218 -12.12 -15.89 -9.37
C ILE A 218 -11.90 -14.37 -9.39
N ILE A 219 -12.02 -13.74 -8.22
CA ILE A 219 -11.71 -12.31 -8.06
C ILE A 219 -10.20 -12.13 -8.01
N THR A 220 -9.68 -11.17 -8.77
CA THR A 220 -8.25 -10.82 -8.78
C THR A 220 -7.99 -9.52 -8.02
N LYS A 221 -6.72 -9.28 -7.63
CA LYS A 221 -6.33 -8.13 -6.79
C LYS A 221 -6.66 -6.78 -7.45
N ASP A 222 -6.48 -6.66 -8.76
CA ASP A 222 -6.81 -5.46 -9.54
C ASP A 222 -8.31 -5.12 -9.49
N GLU A 223 -9.15 -6.11 -9.20
CA GLU A 223 -10.59 -5.95 -9.00
C GLU A 223 -10.96 -5.57 -7.56
N LEU A 224 -10.06 -5.09 -6.72
CA LEU A 224 -10.40 -4.65 -5.36
C LEU A 224 -10.28 -3.14 -5.18
N ASN A 225 -9.35 -2.52 -5.91
CA ASN A 225 -9.08 -1.09 -5.83
C ASN A 225 -10.21 -0.24 -6.41
N TYR A 226 -10.27 1.02 -5.99
CA TYR A 226 -11.17 2.03 -6.52
C TYR A 226 -10.66 2.55 -7.86
N ASN A 227 -9.37 2.88 -7.95
CA ASN A 227 -8.70 3.34 -9.17
C ASN A 227 -8.37 2.19 -10.12
N ARG A 228 -9.39 1.45 -10.55
CA ARG A 228 -9.19 0.40 -11.56
C ARG A 228 -8.93 1.04 -12.90
N ILE A 229 -7.88 0.57 -13.57
CA ILE A 229 -7.74 0.79 -15.00
C ILE A 229 -8.83 -0.05 -15.68
N ASN A 230 -9.85 0.61 -16.24
CA ASN A 230 -10.82 -0.06 -17.09
C ASN A 230 -10.12 -0.55 -18.35
N TRP A 231 -9.70 -1.82 -18.37
CA TRP A 231 -9.07 -2.42 -19.54
C TRP A 231 -9.98 -2.45 -20.78
N ARG A 232 -11.31 -2.32 -20.61
CA ARG A 232 -12.27 -2.14 -21.73
C ARG A 232 -12.14 -0.79 -22.44
N ASP A 233 -11.54 0.19 -21.77
CA ASP A 233 -11.20 1.50 -22.36
C ASP A 233 -9.80 1.46 -23.02
N ILE A 234 -9.02 0.40 -22.76
CA ILE A 234 -7.79 0.07 -23.49
C ILE A 234 -8.19 -0.81 -24.68
N GLY A 235 -8.51 -0.17 -25.81
CA GLY A 235 -8.85 -0.88 -27.06
C GLY A 235 -10.12 -0.38 -27.77
N LYS A 236 -10.87 0.57 -27.19
CA LYS A 236 -11.85 1.37 -27.97
C LYS A 236 -11.15 2.52 -28.70
N ASP A 237 -10.13 2.17 -29.45
CA ASP A 237 -9.09 3.08 -29.92
C ASP A 237 -9.43 3.74 -31.28
N LYS A 238 -10.65 4.27 -31.41
CA LYS A 238 -10.98 5.15 -32.56
C LYS A 238 -11.71 6.46 -32.22
N ASN A 239 -12.24 6.62 -31.00
CA ASN A 239 -13.05 7.80 -30.65
C ASN A 239 -12.70 8.44 -29.29
N ILE A 240 -11.49 8.24 -28.75
CA ILE A 240 -11.04 9.02 -27.57
C ILE A 240 -10.51 10.36 -28.09
N THR A 241 -11.03 11.46 -27.58
CA THR A 241 -10.53 12.79 -27.94
C THR A 241 -9.11 12.97 -27.37
N ARG A 242 -8.26 13.77 -28.04
CA ARG A 242 -6.90 14.05 -27.54
C ARG A 242 -6.92 14.56 -26.08
N GLN A 243 -7.91 15.36 -25.73
CA GLN A 243 -8.10 15.90 -24.38
C GLN A 243 -8.37 14.80 -23.33
N GLU A 244 -9.20 13.81 -23.65
CA GLU A 244 -9.45 12.68 -22.74
C GLU A 244 -8.21 11.80 -22.57
N TYR A 245 -7.46 11.55 -23.65
CA TYR A 245 -6.20 10.80 -23.58
C TYR A 245 -5.16 11.50 -22.70
N ASP A 246 -4.95 12.81 -22.92
CA ASP A 246 -4.00 13.62 -22.15
C ASP A 246 -4.37 13.65 -20.67
N LEU A 247 -5.67 13.71 -20.36
CA LEU A 247 -6.16 13.66 -18.99
C LEU A 247 -5.91 12.29 -18.33
N ILE A 248 -6.23 11.18 -19.02
CA ILE A 248 -5.96 9.83 -18.51
C ILE A 248 -4.46 9.64 -18.24
N ASN A 249 -3.61 10.10 -19.16
CA ASN A 249 -2.16 10.02 -19.00
C ASN A 249 -1.68 10.87 -17.81
N SER A 250 -2.18 12.10 -17.68
CA SER A 250 -1.86 12.99 -16.57
C SER A 250 -2.22 12.38 -15.21
N LYS A 251 -3.37 11.71 -15.10
CA LYS A 251 -3.77 10.98 -13.87
C LYS A 251 -2.85 9.82 -13.55
N ARG A 252 -2.41 9.07 -14.56
CA ARG A 252 -1.46 7.95 -14.37
C ARG A 252 -0.13 8.47 -13.85
N ILE A 253 0.39 9.55 -14.44
CA ILE A 253 1.63 10.20 -14.00
C ILE A 253 1.48 10.72 -12.57
N ALA A 254 0.38 11.41 -12.26
CA ALA A 254 0.06 11.89 -10.92
C ALA A 254 0.08 10.77 -9.89
N ASN A 255 -0.62 9.66 -10.19
CA ASN A 255 -0.70 8.51 -9.32
C ASN A 255 0.66 7.85 -9.10
N SER A 256 1.44 7.68 -10.18
CA SER A 256 2.80 7.16 -10.10
C SER A 256 3.70 8.03 -9.22
N ASN A 257 3.66 9.36 -9.41
CA ASN A 257 4.47 10.29 -8.63
C ASN A 257 4.10 10.26 -7.14
N TYR A 258 2.80 10.23 -6.84
CA TYR A 258 2.31 10.09 -5.47
C TYR A 258 2.79 8.78 -4.81
N LEU A 259 2.65 7.64 -5.50
CA LEU A 259 3.09 6.34 -4.98
C LEU A 259 4.60 6.30 -4.73
N ILE A 260 5.41 6.88 -5.63
CA ILE A 260 6.87 7.02 -5.44
C ILE A 260 7.19 7.88 -4.21
N SER A 261 6.53 9.04 -4.07
CA SER A 261 6.73 9.94 -2.92
C SER A 261 6.34 9.25 -1.60
N LYS A 262 5.24 8.50 -1.59
CA LYS A 262 4.81 7.70 -0.43
C LYS A 262 5.83 6.61 -0.10
N ALA A 263 6.31 5.86 -1.10
CA ALA A 263 7.32 4.82 -0.91
C ALA A 263 8.62 5.38 -0.31
N LYS A 264 9.08 6.54 -0.80
CA LYS A 264 10.20 7.28 -0.21
C LYS A 264 9.95 7.63 1.26
N LYS A 265 8.77 8.12 1.60
CA LYS A 265 8.41 8.43 2.99
C LYS A 265 8.49 7.21 3.90
N VAL A 266 7.97 6.06 3.45
CA VAL A 266 8.04 4.79 4.19
C VAL A 266 9.48 4.39 4.48
N VAL A 267 10.35 4.45 3.48
CA VAL A 267 11.78 4.10 3.64
C VAL A 267 12.48 5.07 4.58
N LYS A 268 12.19 6.37 4.50
CA LYS A 268 12.73 7.37 5.42
C LYS A 268 12.35 7.07 6.86
N GLN A 269 11.06 6.84 7.12
CA GLN A 269 10.55 6.53 8.46
C GLN A 269 11.16 5.25 9.03
N TYR A 270 11.27 4.21 8.20
CA TYR A 270 11.94 2.98 8.60
C TYR A 270 13.40 3.25 8.99
N ASN A 271 14.13 4.00 8.16
CA ASN A 271 15.54 4.32 8.42
C ASN A 271 15.73 5.15 9.70
N ASP A 272 14.86 6.13 9.93
CA ASP A 272 14.91 6.99 11.11
C ASP A 272 14.63 6.20 12.39
N LYS A 273 13.66 5.27 12.35
CA LYS A 273 13.27 4.44 13.52
C LYS A 273 14.24 3.29 13.80
N PHE A 274 14.78 2.63 12.76
CA PHE A 274 15.46 1.34 12.91
C PHE A 274 16.93 1.33 12.47
N ASN A 275 17.42 2.39 11.82
CA ASN A 275 18.81 2.52 11.38
C ASN A 275 19.44 3.85 11.83
N HIS A 276 18.86 4.51 12.84
CA HIS A 276 19.36 5.76 13.45
C HIS A 276 19.65 6.88 12.43
N SER A 277 18.85 6.93 11.35
CA SER A 277 19.05 7.90 10.27
C SER A 277 20.42 7.80 9.57
N LEU A 278 21.13 6.67 9.69
CA LEU A 278 22.41 6.42 9.02
C LEU A 278 22.20 5.84 7.62
N SER A 279 23.27 5.71 6.84
CA SER A 279 23.21 5.08 5.53
C SER A 279 22.90 3.59 5.65
N GLU A 280 22.19 3.05 4.66
CA GLU A 280 22.09 1.60 4.47
C GLU A 280 23.42 1.03 3.94
N VAL A 281 24.14 1.78 3.08
CA VAL A 281 25.49 1.42 2.64
C VAL A 281 26.48 1.80 3.73
N LYS A 282 27.05 0.81 4.42
CA LYS A 282 27.95 1.04 5.56
C LYS A 282 29.34 1.46 5.10
N GLY A 283 29.72 2.70 5.40
CA GLY A 283 31.06 3.25 5.23
C GLY A 283 31.96 3.13 6.48
N GLU A 284 33.09 3.85 6.47
CA GLU A 284 34.00 3.93 7.62
C GLU A 284 33.59 5.07 8.54
N ASN A 285 33.35 4.76 9.82
CA ASN A 285 33.01 5.74 10.86
C ASN A 285 31.91 6.74 10.45
N GLU A 286 30.90 6.26 9.71
CA GLU A 286 29.81 7.09 9.23
C GLU A 286 28.92 7.55 10.40
N THR A 287 29.06 8.83 10.75
CA THR A 287 28.21 9.54 11.71
C THR A 287 27.27 10.53 11.01
N VAL A 288 27.42 10.71 9.70
CA VAL A 288 26.64 11.64 8.89
C VAL A 288 25.23 11.09 8.67
N GLN A 289 24.22 11.93 8.83
CA GLN A 289 22.84 11.55 8.57
C GLN A 289 22.61 11.29 7.09
N ALA A 290 21.97 10.17 6.79
CA ALA A 290 21.53 9.79 5.47
C ALA A 290 20.19 10.48 5.14
N THR A 291 20.26 11.33 4.13
CA THR A 291 19.15 12.20 3.71
C THR A 291 18.67 11.90 2.29
N GLN A 292 19.41 11.09 1.54
CA GLN A 292 19.14 10.82 0.14
C GLN A 292 18.47 9.47 -0.02
N ILE A 293 17.24 9.45 -0.55
CA ILE A 293 16.54 8.21 -0.88
C ILE A 293 16.71 7.96 -2.35
N HIS A 294 17.60 7.03 -2.67
CA HIS A 294 18.06 6.72 -4.01
C HIS A 294 17.34 5.50 -4.56
N HIS A 295 17.02 5.54 -5.85
CA HIS A 295 16.49 4.40 -6.60
C HIS A 295 17.66 3.54 -7.09
N ILE A 296 17.78 2.30 -6.59
CA ILE A 296 18.84 1.37 -7.02
C ILE A 296 18.72 1.09 -8.54
N PHE A 297 17.49 0.85 -9.01
CA PHE A 297 17.13 0.83 -10.42
C PHE A 297 16.35 2.11 -10.76
N PRO A 298 16.80 2.92 -11.72
CA PRO A 298 16.33 4.29 -11.91
C PRO A 298 14.92 4.34 -12.50
N VAL A 299 14.14 5.34 -12.07
CA VAL A 299 12.72 5.52 -12.46
C VAL A 299 12.53 5.64 -13.98
N GLN A 300 13.46 6.29 -14.66
CA GLN A 300 13.40 6.52 -16.12
C GLN A 300 13.48 5.21 -16.91
N ASP A 301 14.26 4.22 -16.43
CA ASP A 301 14.42 2.93 -17.11
C ASP A 301 13.46 1.86 -16.55
N PHE A 302 13.04 1.99 -15.30
CA PHE A 302 12.24 0.99 -14.59
C PHE A 302 11.03 1.59 -13.85
N PRO A 303 10.10 2.26 -14.56
CA PRO A 303 8.95 2.91 -13.93
C PRO A 303 8.01 1.93 -13.20
N LEU A 304 7.98 0.66 -13.61
CA LEU A 304 7.12 -0.38 -13.00
C LEU A 304 7.54 -0.81 -11.58
N ILE A 305 8.77 -0.48 -11.17
CA ILE A 305 9.30 -0.80 -9.84
C ILE A 305 9.72 0.47 -9.07
N ALA A 306 9.28 1.64 -9.53
CA ALA A 306 9.70 2.93 -8.97
C ALA A 306 9.11 3.21 -7.58
N ASP A 307 7.94 2.66 -7.28
CA ASP A 307 7.22 2.79 -6.00
C ASP A 307 7.45 1.59 -5.05
N TYR A 308 8.29 0.64 -5.45
CA TYR A 308 8.68 -0.48 -4.58
C TYR A 308 9.75 0.02 -3.61
N ILE A 309 9.46 -0.05 -2.30
CA ILE A 309 10.42 0.34 -1.27
C ILE A 309 11.68 -0.54 -1.27
N GLU A 310 11.57 -1.75 -1.83
CA GLU A 310 12.67 -2.67 -2.07
C GLU A 310 13.68 -2.15 -3.11
N ASN A 311 13.25 -1.25 -4.00
CA ASN A 311 14.10 -0.57 -4.99
C ASN A 311 14.71 0.74 -4.46
N LEU A 312 14.40 1.13 -3.23
CA LEU A 312 14.88 2.37 -2.62
C LEU A 312 15.96 2.08 -1.58
N ILE A 313 16.99 2.91 -1.52
CA ILE A 313 18.06 2.81 -0.53
C ILE A 313 18.38 4.19 0.06
N VAL A 314 18.59 4.27 1.37
CA VAL A 314 18.97 5.51 2.03
C VAL A 314 20.49 5.67 2.06
N LEU A 315 20.95 6.80 1.55
CA LEU A 315 22.36 7.15 1.37
C LEU A 315 22.70 8.51 2.00
N ILE A 316 23.97 8.70 2.34
CA ILE A 316 24.51 10.04 2.61
C ILE A 316 24.72 10.82 1.30
N PRO A 317 24.81 12.16 1.34
CA PRO A 317 24.99 12.97 0.13
C PRO A 317 26.14 12.54 -0.78
N ASN A 318 27.33 12.23 -0.22
CA ASN A 318 28.48 11.80 -1.03
C ASN A 318 28.23 10.48 -1.76
N GLN A 319 27.64 9.50 -1.06
CA GLN A 319 27.27 8.22 -1.67
C GLN A 319 26.26 8.41 -2.81
N HIS A 320 25.31 9.33 -2.67
CA HIS A 320 24.33 9.62 -3.71
C HIS A 320 24.93 10.37 -4.91
N PHE A 321 25.57 11.52 -4.66
CA PHE A 321 26.00 12.43 -5.73
C PHE A 321 27.34 12.07 -6.35
N ILE A 322 28.22 11.37 -5.63
CA ILE A 322 29.56 11.03 -6.14
C ILE A 322 29.60 9.57 -6.56
N TYR A 323 29.14 8.64 -5.71
CA TYR A 323 29.25 7.21 -5.99
C TYR A 323 28.13 6.70 -6.88
N ALA A 324 26.87 6.99 -6.57
CA ALA A 324 25.74 6.51 -7.38
C ALA A 324 25.64 7.23 -8.72
N HIS A 325 26.00 8.52 -8.76
CA HIS A 325 25.89 9.39 -9.93
C HIS A 325 27.25 9.99 -10.30
N PRO A 326 28.14 9.26 -11.01
CA PRO A 326 29.48 9.73 -11.32
C PRO A 326 29.48 11.13 -11.94
N ASN A 327 30.35 12.01 -11.46
CA ASN A 327 30.43 13.42 -11.87
C ASN A 327 29.10 14.20 -11.70
N ASN A 328 28.30 13.86 -10.68
CA ASN A 328 26.97 14.43 -10.42
C ASN A 328 25.97 14.25 -11.57
N GLN A 329 26.19 13.28 -12.47
CA GLN A 329 25.29 13.00 -13.57
C GLN A 329 24.12 12.13 -13.08
N THR A 330 23.10 12.77 -12.52
CA THR A 330 21.91 12.10 -11.93
C THR A 330 21.11 11.23 -12.92
N ARG A 331 21.40 11.35 -14.21
CA ARG A 331 20.82 10.49 -15.26
C ARG A 331 21.50 9.14 -15.39
N LEU A 332 22.75 9.01 -14.92
CA LEU A 332 23.54 7.79 -14.99
C LEU A 332 23.60 7.13 -13.62
N ILE A 333 23.67 5.81 -13.59
CA ILE A 333 23.97 5.05 -12.37
C ILE A 333 25.30 4.33 -12.55
N ASP A 334 26.15 4.45 -11.54
CA ASP A 334 27.37 3.68 -11.47
C ASP A 334 27.07 2.20 -11.22
N LYS A 335 27.45 1.34 -12.18
CA LYS A 335 27.19 -0.11 -12.09
C LYS A 335 27.87 -0.74 -10.86
N ASP A 336 29.08 -0.31 -10.52
CA ASP A 336 29.80 -0.82 -9.35
C ASP A 336 29.08 -0.38 -8.07
N PHE A 337 28.53 0.85 -8.01
CA PHE A 337 27.77 1.31 -6.84
C PHE A 337 26.44 0.63 -6.68
N GLN A 338 25.77 0.43 -7.81
CA GLN A 338 24.52 -0.31 -7.83
C GLN A 338 24.71 -1.70 -7.21
N TYR A 339 25.82 -2.39 -7.50
CA TYR A 339 26.14 -3.67 -6.85
C TYR A 339 26.22 -3.54 -5.32
N ILE A 340 27.00 -2.59 -4.81
CA ILE A 340 27.12 -2.36 -3.36
C ILE A 340 25.78 -2.00 -2.73
N CYS A 341 24.98 -1.16 -3.39
CA CYS A 341 23.62 -0.84 -2.96
C CYS A 341 22.74 -2.09 -2.87
N LEU A 342 22.83 -3.02 -3.84
CA LEU A 342 22.07 -4.27 -3.81
C LEU A 342 22.48 -5.16 -2.63
N LEU A 343 23.78 -5.25 -2.33
CA LEU A 343 24.28 -5.99 -1.16
C LEU A 343 23.78 -5.36 0.15
N ALA A 344 23.95 -4.04 0.29
CA ALA A 344 23.47 -3.29 1.45
C ALA A 344 21.95 -3.43 1.63
N LYS A 345 21.19 -3.29 0.55
CA LYS A 345 19.73 -3.42 0.57
C LYS A 345 19.28 -4.83 0.95
N THR A 346 19.97 -5.85 0.44
CA THR A 346 19.75 -7.25 0.85
C THR A 346 19.88 -7.36 2.37
N ASN A 347 20.89 -6.72 2.97
CA ASN A 347 21.09 -6.76 4.43
C ASN A 347 19.94 -6.09 5.17
N THR A 348 19.52 -4.90 4.74
CA THR A 348 18.38 -4.20 5.34
C THR A 348 17.13 -5.07 5.31
N ILE A 349 16.82 -5.67 4.16
CA ILE A 349 15.61 -6.51 3.99
C ILE A 349 15.68 -7.77 4.86
N PHE A 350 16.83 -8.46 4.91
CA PHE A 350 16.97 -9.67 5.72
C PHE A 350 16.99 -9.43 7.23
N ASN A 351 17.39 -8.23 7.65
CA ASN A 351 17.42 -7.84 9.06
C ASN A 351 16.15 -7.08 9.49
N ASP A 352 15.16 -6.93 8.61
CA ASP A 352 13.89 -6.29 8.94
C ASP A 352 13.07 -7.19 9.86
N THR A 353 12.92 -6.77 11.11
CA THR A 353 12.11 -7.47 12.11
C THR A 353 10.67 -6.98 12.17
N GLN A 354 10.35 -5.92 11.41
CA GLN A 354 9.06 -5.21 11.44
C GLN A 354 8.11 -5.66 10.33
N ASP A 355 8.59 -6.50 9.40
CA ASP A 355 7.88 -6.96 8.21
C ASP A 355 7.38 -5.79 7.34
N VAL A 356 8.24 -4.78 7.16
CA VAL A 356 7.99 -3.62 6.28
C VAL A 356 8.35 -3.98 4.84
N TYR A 357 9.47 -4.67 4.63
CA TYR A 357 9.91 -5.18 3.34
C TYR A 357 9.29 -6.54 3.02
N ASP A 358 8.98 -6.77 1.74
CA ASP A 358 8.40 -8.03 1.27
C ASP A 358 9.38 -8.76 0.34
N TRP A 359 9.64 -10.03 0.65
CA TRP A 359 10.56 -10.86 -0.11
C TRP A 359 10.15 -11.01 -1.58
N LYS A 360 8.87 -11.25 -1.87
CA LYS A 360 8.39 -11.46 -3.24
C LYS A 360 8.51 -10.18 -4.06
N HIS A 361 8.23 -9.04 -3.45
CA HIS A 361 8.47 -7.73 -4.04
C HIS A 361 9.97 -7.50 -4.30
N TYR A 362 10.86 -7.91 -3.39
CA TYR A 362 12.30 -7.78 -3.64
C TYR A 362 12.77 -8.65 -4.81
N ILE A 363 12.34 -9.90 -4.86
CA ILE A 363 12.59 -10.80 -6.00
C ILE A 363 12.06 -10.20 -7.31
N PHE A 364 10.87 -9.60 -7.29
CA PHE A 364 10.31 -8.91 -8.45
C PHE A 364 11.17 -7.71 -8.88
N VAL A 365 11.61 -6.87 -7.93
CA VAL A 365 12.52 -5.74 -8.20
C VAL A 365 13.81 -6.20 -8.84
N LEU A 366 14.45 -7.25 -8.32
CA LEU A 366 15.70 -7.79 -8.86
C LEU A 366 15.52 -8.37 -10.27
N ASN A 367 14.48 -9.18 -10.47
CA ASN A 367 14.15 -9.74 -11.79
C ASN A 367 13.88 -8.64 -12.83
N MET A 368 13.10 -7.62 -12.47
CA MET A 368 12.79 -6.50 -13.36
C MET A 368 14.03 -5.63 -13.65
N GLY A 369 14.76 -5.23 -12.61
CA GLY A 369 15.93 -4.36 -12.70
C GLY A 369 17.11 -4.99 -13.47
N LEU A 370 17.34 -6.29 -13.27
CA LEU A 370 18.40 -7.05 -13.95
C LEU A 370 17.90 -7.82 -15.18
N LYS A 371 16.64 -7.60 -15.58
CA LYS A 371 16.00 -8.18 -16.78
C LYS A 371 16.17 -9.71 -16.85
N THR A 372 15.82 -10.38 -15.77
CA THR A 372 15.99 -11.82 -15.59
C THR A 372 14.81 -12.45 -14.85
N THR A 373 14.82 -13.77 -14.71
CA THR A 373 13.87 -14.53 -13.90
C THR A 373 14.55 -15.44 -12.87
N ILE A 374 15.89 -15.46 -12.82
CA ILE A 374 16.65 -16.40 -11.99
C ILE A 374 16.37 -16.24 -10.49
N PHE A 375 16.05 -15.01 -10.04
CA PHE A 375 15.78 -14.74 -8.64
C PHE A 375 14.51 -15.44 -8.15
N SER A 376 13.59 -15.82 -9.06
CA SER A 376 12.39 -16.58 -8.72
C SER A 376 12.69 -17.99 -8.19
N GLN A 377 13.89 -18.52 -8.43
CA GLN A 377 14.32 -19.84 -8.00
C GLN A 377 15.15 -19.80 -6.70
N VAL A 378 15.47 -18.62 -6.21
CA VAL A 378 16.29 -18.42 -5.02
C VAL A 378 15.45 -18.65 -3.76
N ASN A 379 15.95 -19.50 -2.86
CA ASN A 379 15.24 -19.87 -1.64
C ASN A 379 15.82 -19.24 -0.38
N ASN A 380 17.07 -18.76 -0.44
CA ASN A 380 17.75 -18.20 0.71
C ASN A 380 18.70 -17.05 0.33
N LYS A 381 19.16 -16.35 1.36
CA LYS A 381 20.08 -15.23 1.26
C LYS A 381 21.36 -15.53 0.47
N TRP A 382 21.96 -16.71 0.65
CA TRP A 382 23.23 -17.06 0.03
C TRP A 382 23.07 -17.29 -1.47
N GLU A 383 22.02 -17.98 -1.87
CA GLU A 383 21.62 -18.11 -3.27
C GLU A 383 21.33 -16.75 -3.90
N LEU A 384 20.65 -15.85 -3.18
CA LEU A 384 20.36 -14.50 -3.66
C LEU A 384 21.64 -13.73 -3.98
N LEU A 385 22.56 -13.67 -3.03
CA LEU A 385 23.81 -12.94 -3.17
C LEU A 385 24.65 -13.52 -4.32
N ARG A 386 24.75 -14.86 -4.43
CA ARG A 386 25.42 -15.52 -5.56
C ARG A 386 24.77 -15.18 -6.90
N ALA A 387 23.44 -15.13 -6.95
CA ALA A 387 22.73 -14.75 -8.17
C ALA A 387 23.00 -13.29 -8.55
N ILE A 388 23.06 -12.37 -7.57
CA ILE A 388 23.45 -10.97 -7.81
C ILE A 388 24.87 -10.90 -8.40
N ASP A 389 25.85 -11.62 -7.84
CA ASP A 389 27.24 -11.59 -8.32
C ASP A 389 27.37 -11.90 -9.82
N THR A 390 26.52 -12.77 -10.36
CA THR A 390 26.56 -13.15 -11.79
C THR A 390 26.33 -11.98 -12.73
N PHE A 391 25.68 -10.89 -12.27
CA PHE A 391 25.45 -9.67 -13.05
C PHE A 391 26.55 -8.61 -12.89
N TYR A 392 27.42 -8.79 -11.89
CA TYR A 392 28.47 -7.84 -11.50
C TYR A 392 29.85 -8.52 -11.42
N PHE A 393 30.09 -9.54 -12.25
CA PHE A 393 31.37 -10.26 -12.31
C PHE A 393 32.54 -9.37 -12.76
N ASP A 394 32.23 -8.26 -13.45
CA ASP A 394 33.14 -7.24 -13.93
C ASP A 394 33.38 -6.11 -12.92
N PHE A 395 32.94 -6.26 -11.68
CA PHE A 395 33.09 -5.26 -10.61
C PHE A 395 34.54 -4.76 -10.51
N ASN A 396 34.72 -3.46 -10.73
CA ASN A 396 36.05 -2.85 -10.73
C ASN A 396 36.42 -2.31 -9.35
N LYS A 397 36.95 -3.19 -8.49
CA LYS A 397 37.49 -2.83 -7.17
C LYS A 397 38.56 -1.74 -7.17
N SER A 398 39.21 -1.46 -8.30
CA SER A 398 40.29 -0.46 -8.42
C SER A 398 39.82 0.92 -8.86
N LYS A 399 38.52 1.07 -9.18
CA LYS A 399 37.94 2.31 -9.70
C LYS A 399 37.95 3.49 -8.72
N ASP A 400 37.94 3.18 -7.43
CA ASP A 400 37.96 4.08 -6.28
C ASP A 400 38.51 3.27 -5.09
N PRO A 401 39.43 3.81 -4.29
CA PRO A 401 40.01 3.10 -3.15
C PRO A 401 38.97 2.60 -2.12
N SER A 402 37.80 3.25 -2.05
CA SER A 402 36.73 2.88 -1.13
C SER A 402 35.91 1.66 -1.57
N TRP A 403 35.93 1.26 -2.86
CA TRP A 403 35.09 0.17 -3.38
C TRP A 403 35.29 -1.15 -2.66
N GLN A 404 36.53 -1.58 -2.51
CA GLN A 404 36.83 -2.86 -1.86
C GLN A 404 36.36 -2.84 -0.41
N TYR A 405 36.57 -1.72 0.29
CA TYR A 405 36.13 -1.56 1.67
C TYR A 405 34.60 -1.58 1.79
N LEU A 406 33.90 -0.81 0.95
CA LEU A 406 32.44 -0.78 0.93
C LEU A 406 31.88 -2.16 0.58
N LEU A 407 32.50 -2.89 -0.34
CA LEU A 407 32.12 -4.27 -0.66
C LEU A 407 32.25 -5.16 0.57
N ASP A 408 33.42 -5.17 1.22
CA ASP A 408 33.69 -6.03 2.39
C ASP A 408 32.75 -5.73 3.57
N LYS A 409 32.35 -4.47 3.75
CA LYS A 409 31.42 -4.06 4.82
C LYS A 409 29.97 -4.41 4.55
N ASN A 410 29.57 -4.45 3.28
CA ASN A 410 28.18 -4.66 2.89
C ASN A 410 27.92 -6.09 2.37
N ASP A 411 28.95 -6.88 2.08
CA ASP A 411 28.80 -8.30 1.77
C ASP A 411 28.77 -9.14 3.05
N LEU A 412 27.59 -9.66 3.42
CA LEU A 412 27.43 -10.48 4.63
C LEU A 412 28.12 -11.84 4.58
N ARG A 413 28.67 -12.22 3.43
CA ARG A 413 29.49 -13.43 3.29
C ARG A 413 30.90 -13.19 3.81
N ALA A 414 31.40 -11.96 3.71
CA ALA A 414 32.74 -11.58 4.16
C ALA A 414 32.93 -11.77 5.68
N PHE A 415 31.85 -11.74 6.46
CA PHE A 415 31.87 -11.93 7.92
C PHE A 415 31.92 -13.39 8.37
N LYS A 416 31.58 -14.38 7.51
CA LYS A 416 31.56 -15.81 7.89
C LYS A 416 32.85 -16.58 7.60
N LEU A 417 33.85 -15.96 6.97
CA LEU A 417 35.16 -16.59 6.71
C LEU A 417 36.22 -16.23 7.77
N LYS A 418 35.81 -15.56 8.87
CA LYS A 418 36.72 -15.15 9.96
C LYS A 418 36.56 -15.92 11.28
N PHE A 419 35.78 -17.00 11.30
CA PHE A 419 35.67 -17.90 12.45
C PHE A 419 35.62 -19.36 12.02
#